data_AF-A0A8T4BDY4-F1
#
_entry.id   AF-A0A8T4BDY4-F1
#
_cell.length_a   1.000
_cell.length_b   1.000
_cell.length_c   1.000
_cell.angle_alpha   90.00
_cell.angle_beta   90.00
_cell.angle_gamma   90.00
#
_symmetry.space_group_name_H-M   'P 1'
#
loop_
_entity.id
_entity.type
_entity.pdbx_description
1 polymer ?
#
loop_
_entity_poly.entity_id
_entity_poly.type
_entity_poly.pdbx_seq_one_letter_code
_entity_poly.pdbx_strand_id
1 'polypeptide(L)'
;MLGLYTLEHVSHDATYSWFEAATETVDVNRICISRLPLRALLRHVSPSGTRCFWLSDHQGPASIPPTCDEVESRLNKEFDAIPSFVLLEGLDWILNNDGEETVLQFLQRLDQRCRSGNHVVVFPVDPLVFSSRFWSRLHSIAPMLQGHHGYDETDNIPSVTPNYEPDLPDTTQPKEQERTLVQLVELPRRGFNKTILSKRMLQWKRMGIDISDLEPAMATEDMDKAHGIYSEVESLVKVAVDLCRLVDASRDKLTVTEREIMTFKIMQLSSVSEVKQRLEEILATR
;
A
#
# COMPACT_ATOMS: atom_id res chain seq x y z
N MET A 1 13.10 -8.56 18.36
CA MET A 1 13.45 -7.40 17.53
C MET A 1 13.27 -6.16 18.38
N LEU A 2 14.28 -5.28 18.49
CA LEU A 2 14.23 -4.06 19.31
C LEU A 2 15.00 -2.94 18.62
N GLY A 3 14.54 -1.69 18.77
CA GLY A 3 15.15 -0.53 18.11
C GLY A 3 14.52 -0.23 16.75
N LEU A 4 15.29 0.45 15.89
CA LEU A 4 14.83 0.89 14.57
C LEU A 4 15.19 -0.08 13.47
N TYR A 5 14.32 -0.18 12.45
CA TYR A 5 14.56 -0.99 11.27
C TYR A 5 13.97 -0.36 10.03
N THR A 6 14.53 -0.69 8.89
CA THR A 6 13.98 -0.32 7.58
C THR A 6 13.36 -1.54 6.91
N LEU A 7 12.32 -1.30 6.12
CA LEU A 7 11.64 -2.30 5.29
C LEU A 7 11.56 -1.74 3.87
N GLU A 8 11.91 -2.54 2.87
CA GLU A 8 11.78 -2.11 1.48
C GLU A 8 10.30 -1.99 1.11
N HIS A 9 9.92 -0.80 0.63
CA HIS A 9 8.55 -0.52 0.23
C HIS A 9 8.28 -1.04 -1.19
N VAL A 10 7.60 -2.18 -1.28
CA VAL A 10 7.16 -2.76 -2.57
C VAL A 10 5.75 -2.29 -2.94
N SER A 11 4.84 -2.33 -1.97
CA SER A 11 3.48 -1.81 -2.10
C SER A 11 2.84 -1.59 -0.73
N HIS A 12 1.78 -0.78 -0.68
CA HIS A 12 0.96 -0.61 0.53
C HIS A 12 0.42 -1.97 1.04
N ASP A 13 -0.17 -2.79 0.16
CA ASP A 13 -0.72 -4.11 0.54
C ASP A 13 0.32 -5.03 1.17
N ALA A 14 1.52 -5.11 0.58
CA ALA A 14 2.61 -5.91 1.10
C ALA A 14 3.10 -5.38 2.46
N THR A 15 3.30 -4.07 2.57
CA THR A 15 3.79 -3.40 3.79
C THR A 15 2.83 -3.62 4.95
N TYR A 16 1.54 -3.38 4.74
CA TYR A 16 0.53 -3.53 5.80
C TYR A 16 0.28 -5.00 6.15
N SER A 17 0.22 -5.89 5.16
CA SER A 17 0.08 -7.34 5.43
C SER A 17 1.26 -7.87 6.24
N TRP A 18 2.47 -7.41 5.94
CA TRP A 18 3.67 -7.72 6.73
C TRP A 18 3.54 -7.19 8.15
N PHE A 19 3.10 -5.95 8.33
CA PHE A 19 2.91 -5.35 9.66
C PHE A 19 1.88 -6.12 10.50
N GLU A 20 0.77 -6.55 9.90
CA GLU A 20 -0.22 -7.38 10.60
C GLU A 20 0.39 -8.73 11.00
N ALA A 21 1.04 -9.44 10.07
CA ALA A 21 1.67 -10.73 10.36
C ALA A 21 2.77 -10.64 11.43
N ALA A 22 3.57 -9.57 11.40
CA ALA A 22 4.64 -9.34 12.38
C ALA A 22 4.13 -9.08 13.80
N THR A 23 2.87 -8.68 13.95
CA THR A 23 2.26 -8.28 15.23
C THR A 23 1.12 -9.17 15.69
N GLU A 24 0.66 -10.13 14.86
CA GLU A 24 -0.50 -10.99 15.15
C GLU A 24 -0.31 -11.86 16.39
N THR A 25 0.89 -12.39 16.60
CA THR A 25 1.19 -13.35 17.68
C THR A 25 1.88 -12.71 18.89
N VAL A 26 2.06 -11.38 18.88
CA VAL A 26 2.84 -10.66 19.90
C VAL A 26 1.92 -9.68 20.62
N ASP A 27 1.93 -9.72 21.95
CA ASP A 27 1.17 -8.79 22.78
C ASP A 27 1.91 -7.45 22.86
N VAL A 28 1.62 -6.57 21.89
CA VAL A 28 2.23 -5.24 21.72
C VAL A 28 1.18 -4.19 21.42
N ASN A 29 1.43 -2.95 21.81
CA ASN A 29 0.66 -1.81 21.33
C ASN A 29 1.01 -1.55 19.86
N ARG A 30 0.05 -1.77 18.95
CA ARG A 30 0.26 -1.59 17.50
C ARG A 30 -0.04 -0.15 17.10
N ILE A 31 0.93 0.50 16.46
CA ILE A 31 0.80 1.88 16.00
C ILE A 31 1.14 1.95 14.52
N CYS A 32 0.30 2.63 13.73
CA CYS A 32 0.52 2.84 12.31
C CYS A 32 0.45 4.34 12.01
N ILE A 33 1.56 4.93 11.60
CA ILE A 33 1.65 6.31 11.11
C ILE A 33 1.85 6.22 9.60
N SER A 34 0.81 6.55 8.84
CA SER A 34 0.76 6.33 7.39
C SER A 34 0.56 7.64 6.63
N ARG A 35 1.06 7.71 5.40
CA ARG A 35 0.73 8.79 4.44
C ARG A 35 -0.72 8.74 3.99
N LEU A 36 -1.37 7.58 4.13
CA LEU A 36 -2.76 7.39 3.74
C LEU A 36 -3.69 7.97 4.80
N PRO A 37 -4.73 8.72 4.39
CA PRO A 37 -5.78 9.11 5.33
C PRO A 37 -6.46 7.87 5.89
N LEU A 38 -6.98 7.95 7.12
CA LEU A 38 -7.55 6.81 7.85
C LEU A 38 -8.53 5.99 6.99
N ARG A 39 -9.41 6.65 6.23
CA ARG A 39 -10.39 5.95 5.36
C ARG A 39 -9.74 5.06 4.30
N ALA A 40 -8.59 5.46 3.76
CA ALA A 40 -7.83 4.67 2.80
C ALA A 40 -7.02 3.57 3.52
N LEU A 41 -6.42 3.89 4.67
CA LEU A 41 -5.66 2.93 5.49
C LEU A 41 -6.51 1.74 5.96
N LEU A 42 -7.79 1.98 6.30
CA LEU A 42 -8.74 0.93 6.70
C LEU A 42 -9.03 -0.12 5.61
N ARG A 43 -8.57 0.10 4.38
CA ARG A 43 -8.61 -0.91 3.32
C ARG A 43 -7.52 -1.98 3.50
N HIS A 44 -6.47 -1.66 4.23
CA HIS A 44 -5.24 -2.45 4.33
C HIS A 44 -4.93 -2.93 5.75
N VAL A 45 -5.30 -2.15 6.78
CA VAL A 45 -5.03 -2.46 8.19
C VAL A 45 -6.35 -2.57 8.96
N SER A 46 -6.47 -3.60 9.79
CA SER A 46 -7.61 -3.76 10.69
C SER A 46 -7.62 -2.65 11.76
N PRO A 47 -8.75 -1.96 11.99
CA PRO A 47 -8.87 -0.97 13.06
C PRO A 47 -8.87 -1.60 14.46
N SER A 48 -9.06 -2.92 14.55
CA SER A 48 -9.11 -3.62 15.83
C SER A 48 -7.69 -3.75 16.41
N GLY A 49 -7.40 -2.96 17.45
CA GLY A 49 -6.16 -3.05 18.21
C GLY A 49 -4.96 -2.29 17.61
N THR A 50 -5.15 -1.55 16.52
CA THR A 50 -4.11 -0.68 15.93
C THR A 50 -4.48 0.79 16.08
N ARG A 51 -3.59 1.59 16.68
CA ARG A 51 -3.73 3.05 16.73
C ARG A 51 -3.18 3.65 15.44
N CYS A 52 -4.05 4.29 14.67
CA CYS A 52 -3.70 4.82 13.35
C CYS A 52 -3.62 6.35 13.35
N PHE A 53 -2.58 6.89 12.72
CA PHE A 53 -2.39 8.32 12.50
C PHE A 53 -2.06 8.60 11.04
N TRP A 54 -2.46 9.79 10.61
CA TRP A 54 -2.24 10.27 9.25
C TRP A 54 -1.07 11.25 9.23
N LEU A 55 0.02 10.87 8.58
CA LEU A 55 1.15 11.76 8.33
C LEU A 55 0.78 12.72 7.19
N SER A 56 0.50 13.98 7.54
CA SER A 56 0.07 15.00 6.58
C SER A 56 0.15 16.41 7.15
N ASP A 57 0.18 17.41 6.28
CA ASP A 57 0.08 18.83 6.65
C ASP A 57 -1.35 19.25 7.06
N HIS A 58 -2.35 18.35 6.97
CA HIS A 58 -3.70 18.67 7.40
C HIS A 58 -3.77 18.86 8.91
N GLN A 59 -4.63 19.78 9.35
CA GLN A 59 -4.92 19.92 10.77
C GLN A 59 -6.03 18.97 11.19
N GLY A 60 -5.77 18.18 12.23
CA GLY A 60 -6.74 17.27 12.80
C GLY A 60 -6.17 16.45 13.94
N PRO A 61 -7.02 15.89 14.83
CA PRO A 61 -6.57 15.20 16.03
C PRO A 61 -5.77 13.92 15.75
N ALA A 62 -5.98 13.29 14.60
CA ALA A 62 -5.24 12.11 14.15
C ALA A 62 -4.22 12.43 13.05
N SER A 63 -4.04 13.71 12.70
CA SER A 63 -3.02 14.15 11.75
C SER A 63 -1.72 14.45 12.49
N ILE A 64 -0.59 14.19 11.84
CA ILE A 64 0.75 14.49 12.33
C ILE A 64 1.51 15.17 11.19
N PRO A 65 1.99 16.41 11.36
CA PRO A 65 2.87 17.03 10.39
C PRO A 65 4.12 16.18 10.15
N PRO A 66 4.62 16.09 8.91
CA PRO A 66 5.79 15.29 8.56
C PRO A 66 7.10 15.97 8.97
N THR A 67 7.27 16.22 10.26
CA THR A 67 8.51 16.73 10.87
C THR A 67 8.96 15.85 12.02
N CYS A 68 10.26 15.84 12.30
CA CYS A 68 10.89 15.10 13.38
C CYS A 68 10.23 15.42 14.71
N ASP A 69 10.01 16.70 15.02
CA ASP A 69 9.47 17.14 16.32
C ASP A 69 8.05 16.63 16.55
N GLU A 70 7.18 16.71 15.54
CA GLU A 70 5.78 16.29 15.65
C GLU A 70 5.65 14.77 15.73
N VAL A 71 6.43 14.05 14.92
CA VAL A 71 6.49 12.58 14.96
C VAL A 71 7.07 12.10 16.29
N GLU A 72 8.17 12.68 16.76
CA GLU A 72 8.79 12.36 18.05
C GLU A 72 7.82 12.64 19.21
N SER A 73 7.14 13.78 19.18
CA SER A 73 6.13 14.15 20.18
C SER A 73 4.97 13.16 20.21
N ARG A 74 4.46 12.74 19.04
CA ARG A 74 3.41 11.71 18.99
C ARG A 74 3.90 10.39 19.54
N LEU A 75 5.04 9.89 19.07
CA LEU A 75 5.56 8.58 19.50
C LEU A 75 5.77 8.53 21.01
N ASN A 76 6.31 9.60 21.59
CA ASN A 76 6.51 9.68 23.04
C ASN A 76 5.20 9.68 23.84
N LYS A 77 4.08 10.16 23.28
CA LYS A 77 2.75 10.07 23.91
C LYS A 77 2.13 8.68 23.84
N GLU A 78 2.55 7.86 22.88
CA GLU A 78 2.03 6.50 22.67
C GLU A 78 2.96 5.40 23.22
N PHE A 79 4.21 5.75 23.54
CA PHE A 79 5.16 4.87 24.20
C PHE A 79 4.90 4.84 25.71
N ASP A 80 4.15 3.82 26.11
CA ASP A 80 3.80 3.52 27.51
C ASP A 80 4.67 2.38 28.08
N ALA A 81 4.25 1.80 29.20
CA ALA A 81 4.92 0.64 29.81
C ALA A 81 4.79 -0.65 28.99
N ILE A 82 3.80 -0.72 28.09
CA ILE A 82 3.60 -1.87 27.19
C ILE A 82 4.49 -1.66 25.95
N PRO A 83 5.27 -2.67 25.54
CA PRO A 83 6.03 -2.64 24.29
C PRO A 83 5.18 -2.24 23.09
N SER A 84 5.71 -1.37 22.24
CA SER A 84 4.98 -0.86 21.06
C SER A 84 5.66 -1.33 19.79
N PHE A 85 4.86 -1.69 18.79
CA PHE A 85 5.33 -1.99 17.44
C PHE A 85 4.75 -0.96 16.48
N VAL A 86 5.62 -0.15 15.89
CA VAL A 86 5.25 0.99 15.06
C VAL A 86 5.65 0.76 13.61
N LEU A 87 4.70 0.98 12.71
CA LEU A 87 4.97 1.21 11.29
C LEU A 87 4.94 2.72 11.02
N LEU A 88 6.05 3.30 10.58
CA LEU A 88 6.18 4.73 10.30
C LEU A 88 6.56 4.96 8.84
N GLU A 89 5.58 5.34 8.02
CA GLU A 89 5.83 5.77 6.65
C GLU A 89 6.36 7.20 6.60
N GLY A 90 6.91 7.59 5.44
CA GLY A 90 7.17 8.99 5.13
C GLY A 90 8.50 9.55 5.61
N LEU A 91 9.49 8.69 5.85
CA LEU A 91 10.82 9.13 6.25
C LEU A 91 11.46 10.09 5.24
N ASP A 92 11.27 9.87 3.94
CA ASP A 92 11.71 10.76 2.86
C ASP A 92 11.01 12.14 2.91
N TRP A 93 9.75 12.20 3.35
CA TRP A 93 9.05 13.48 3.51
C TRP A 93 9.62 14.25 4.69
N ILE A 94 9.83 13.59 5.83
CA ILE A 94 10.46 14.18 7.01
C ILE A 94 11.87 14.66 6.66
N LEU A 95 12.62 13.87 5.87
CA LEU A 95 13.94 14.24 5.38
C LEU A 95 13.94 15.52 4.55
N ASN A 96 12.97 15.66 3.65
CA ASN A 96 12.83 16.86 2.81
C ASN A 96 12.47 18.11 3.63
N ASN A 97 11.75 17.95 4.74
CA ASN A 97 11.33 19.07 5.58
C ASN A 97 12.44 19.53 6.54
N ASP A 98 13.11 18.60 7.21
CA ASP A 98 14.02 18.92 8.33
C ASP A 98 15.51 18.78 7.99
N GLY A 99 15.82 18.15 6.85
CA GLY A 99 17.19 17.91 6.38
C GLY A 99 17.88 16.70 7.01
N GLU A 100 18.95 16.23 6.34
CA GLU A 100 19.63 14.97 6.70
C GLU A 100 20.18 14.94 8.13
N GLU A 101 20.80 16.03 8.59
CA GLU A 101 21.43 16.06 9.91
C GLU A 101 20.40 15.96 11.03
N THR A 102 19.33 16.72 10.94
CA THR A 102 18.21 16.73 11.89
C THR A 102 17.56 15.34 11.96
N VAL A 103 17.28 14.72 10.81
CA VAL A 103 16.69 13.38 10.76
C VAL A 103 17.60 12.34 11.39
N LEU A 104 18.91 12.38 11.15
CA LEU A 104 19.82 11.41 11.75
C LEU A 104 19.92 11.56 13.26
N GLN A 105 19.92 12.79 13.78
CA GLN A 105 19.87 13.02 15.23
C GLN A 105 18.55 12.53 15.82
N PHE A 106 17.42 12.76 15.14
CA PHE A 106 16.12 12.22 15.51
C PHE A 106 16.12 10.69 15.55
N LEU A 107 16.64 10.01 14.52
CA LEU A 107 16.74 8.56 14.47
C LEU A 107 17.60 8.00 15.61
N GLN A 108 18.72 8.65 15.95
CA GLN A 108 19.56 8.23 17.08
C GLN A 108 18.82 8.33 18.42
N ARG A 109 18.13 9.45 18.68
CA ARG A 109 17.32 9.61 19.89
C ARG A 109 16.19 8.59 19.95
N LEU A 110 15.51 8.37 18.83
CA LEU A 110 14.43 7.42 18.73
C LEU A 110 14.91 5.97 18.95
N ASP A 111 16.05 5.57 18.39
CA ASP A 111 16.62 4.23 18.62
C ASP A 111 16.93 4.01 20.11
N GLN A 112 17.55 4.99 20.77
CA GLN A 112 17.80 4.94 22.21
C GLN A 112 16.48 4.79 22.99
N ARG A 113 15.45 5.57 22.64
CA ARG A 113 14.13 5.50 23.27
C ARG A 113 13.50 4.11 23.07
N CYS A 114 13.51 3.59 21.85
CA CYS A 114 12.97 2.28 21.51
C CYS A 114 13.65 1.15 22.30
N ARG A 115 14.99 1.15 22.37
CA ARG A 115 15.73 0.15 23.15
C ARG A 115 15.47 0.23 24.65
N SER A 116 15.29 1.43 25.19
CA SER A 116 15.00 1.61 26.62
C SER A 116 13.61 1.12 27.04
N GLY A 117 12.62 1.22 26.15
CA GLY A 117 11.21 0.88 26.41
C GLY A 117 10.74 -0.41 25.73
N ASN A 118 11.66 -1.21 25.17
CA ASN A 118 11.34 -2.40 24.38
C ASN A 118 10.39 -2.16 23.20
N HIS A 119 10.47 -0.98 22.56
CA HIS A 119 9.68 -0.66 21.38
C HIS A 119 10.43 -1.01 20.09
N VAL A 120 9.66 -1.19 19.02
CA VAL A 120 10.14 -1.41 17.66
C VAL A 120 9.51 -0.36 16.75
N VAL A 121 10.32 0.30 15.93
CA VAL A 121 9.83 1.18 14.87
C VAL A 121 10.41 0.71 13.54
N VAL A 122 9.52 0.56 12.57
CA VAL A 122 9.87 0.10 11.22
C VAL A 122 9.51 1.18 10.23
N PHE A 123 10.47 1.53 9.38
CA PHE A 123 10.34 2.53 8.34
C PHE A 123 10.23 1.86 6.97
N PRO A 124 9.04 1.81 6.35
CA PRO A 124 8.92 1.47 4.94
C PRO A 124 9.59 2.55 4.09
N VAL A 125 10.57 2.16 3.29
CA VAL A 125 11.42 3.07 2.52
C VAL A 125 11.63 2.54 1.10
N ASP A 126 11.63 3.44 0.12
CA ASP A 126 12.13 3.16 -1.22
C ASP A 126 13.61 3.59 -1.29
N PRO A 127 14.56 2.67 -1.51
CA PRO A 127 15.99 2.98 -1.58
C PRO A 127 16.33 4.06 -2.62
N LEU A 128 15.54 4.18 -3.68
CA LEU A 128 15.81 5.10 -4.80
C LEU A 128 15.56 6.57 -4.44
N VAL A 129 14.88 6.85 -3.33
CA VAL A 129 14.53 8.21 -2.90
C VAL A 129 15.66 8.85 -2.08
N PHE A 130 16.63 8.07 -1.59
CA PHE A 130 17.67 8.55 -0.69
C PHE A 130 19.03 8.69 -1.38
N SER A 131 19.82 9.67 -0.94
CA SER A 131 21.23 9.75 -1.33
C SER A 131 22.00 8.55 -0.79
N SER A 132 22.99 8.03 -1.53
CA SER A 132 23.81 6.88 -1.09
C SER A 132 24.49 7.12 0.26
N ARG A 133 24.91 8.37 0.52
CA ARG A 133 25.47 8.81 1.80
C ARG A 133 24.44 8.71 2.93
N PHE A 134 23.24 9.26 2.73
CA PHE A 134 22.19 9.18 3.74
C PHE A 134 21.77 7.74 3.98
N TRP A 135 21.56 6.96 2.91
CA TRP A 135 21.18 5.55 2.96
C TRP A 135 22.13 4.71 3.81
N SER A 136 23.44 4.87 3.63
CA SER A 136 24.45 4.19 4.46
C SER A 136 24.34 4.57 5.94
N ARG A 137 24.14 5.86 6.25
CA ARG A 137 23.99 6.34 7.63
C ARG A 137 22.67 5.89 8.25
N LEU A 138 21.58 5.89 7.49
CA LEU A 138 20.29 5.35 7.89
C LEU A 138 20.44 3.90 8.32
N HIS A 139 21.03 3.04 7.50
CA HIS A 139 21.21 1.62 7.83
C HIS A 139 22.17 1.35 8.98
N SER A 140 23.08 2.27 9.29
CA SER A 140 23.90 2.17 10.50
C SER A 140 23.09 2.31 11.80
N ILE A 141 21.93 2.98 11.74
CA ILE A 141 21.03 3.20 12.87
C ILE A 141 19.82 2.25 12.81
N ALA A 142 19.22 2.12 11.62
CA ALA A 142 18.03 1.35 11.32
C ALA A 142 18.33 0.29 10.25
N PRO A 143 18.91 -0.87 10.63
CA PRO A 143 19.26 -1.92 9.68
C PRO A 143 18.04 -2.41 8.90
N MET A 144 18.28 -2.88 7.67
CA MET A 144 17.23 -3.44 6.83
C MET A 144 16.78 -4.79 7.36
N LEU A 145 15.47 -5.00 7.43
CA LEU A 145 14.90 -6.30 7.73
C LEU A 145 15.12 -7.25 6.56
N GLN A 146 15.90 -8.30 6.79
CA GLN A 146 16.03 -9.39 5.83
C GLN A 146 14.91 -10.41 6.06
N GLY A 147 14.02 -10.53 5.07
CA GLY A 147 12.90 -11.49 5.01
C GLY A 147 11.55 -10.80 4.82
N HIS A 148 10.80 -10.98 3.74
CA HIS A 148 10.65 -12.16 2.90
C HIS A 148 10.42 -11.77 1.43
N HIS A 149 11.45 -11.90 0.59
CA HIS A 149 11.20 -12.45 -0.75
C HIS A 149 10.88 -13.93 -0.53
N GLY A 150 9.73 -14.40 -1.03
CA GLY A 150 9.43 -15.83 -1.00
C GLY A 150 10.50 -16.59 -1.79
N TYR A 151 11.10 -17.59 -1.14
CA TYR A 151 11.95 -18.65 -1.70
C TYR A 151 13.27 -18.20 -2.35
N ASP A 152 14.38 -18.41 -1.65
CA ASP A 152 15.48 -19.23 -2.20
C ASP A 152 16.44 -19.67 -1.08
N GLU A 153 16.43 -20.97 -0.78
CA GLU A 153 17.66 -21.67 -0.41
C GLU A 153 18.41 -21.93 -1.71
N THR A 154 19.51 -21.23 -1.96
CA THR A 154 20.78 -21.81 -2.46
C THR A 154 21.88 -20.75 -2.61
N ASP A 155 23.02 -21.10 -2.04
CA ASP A 155 24.39 -20.77 -2.47
C ASP A 155 24.98 -19.36 -2.26
N ASN A 156 25.80 -19.30 -1.20
CA ASN A 156 27.09 -18.61 -1.12
C ASN A 156 27.83 -18.50 -2.47
N ILE A 157 28.05 -17.29 -2.98
CA ILE A 157 29.28 -16.90 -3.71
C ILE A 157 29.63 -15.43 -3.37
N PRO A 158 30.91 -15.07 -3.12
CA PRO A 158 31.32 -13.78 -2.58
C PRO A 158 31.30 -12.65 -3.61
N SER A 159 31.16 -11.43 -3.08
CA SER A 159 31.29 -10.14 -3.75
C SER A 159 32.45 -10.06 -4.75
N VAL A 160 32.11 -9.71 -6.00
CA VAL A 160 33.04 -9.10 -6.95
C VAL A 160 32.33 -7.90 -7.57
N THR A 161 32.76 -6.71 -7.19
CA THR A 161 32.46 -5.45 -7.88
C THR A 161 33.09 -5.47 -9.27
N PRO A 162 32.40 -4.88 -10.25
CA PRO A 162 33.12 -4.09 -11.25
C PRO A 162 32.54 -2.68 -11.37
N ASN A 163 33.48 -1.75 -11.28
CA ASN A 163 33.43 -0.33 -11.51
C ASN A 163 33.07 -0.02 -12.98
N TYR A 164 32.03 0.77 -13.25
CA TYR A 164 31.80 1.44 -14.54
C TYR A 164 30.96 2.73 -14.34
N GLU A 165 31.63 3.88 -14.27
CA GLU A 165 31.19 5.11 -14.97
C GLU A 165 31.62 4.97 -16.45
N PRO A 166 31.07 5.70 -17.46
CA PRO A 166 30.52 7.06 -17.36
C PRO A 166 29.31 7.41 -18.29
N ASP A 167 28.95 8.70 -18.22
CA ASP A 167 28.32 9.57 -19.23
C ASP A 167 26.79 9.76 -19.28
N LEU A 168 26.41 10.95 -18.79
CA LEU A 168 25.22 11.73 -19.15
C LEU A 168 25.25 12.12 -20.64
N PRO A 169 24.08 12.35 -21.24
CA PRO A 169 23.84 13.71 -21.71
C PRO A 169 22.47 14.29 -21.34
N ASP A 170 22.48 15.61 -21.44
CA ASP A 170 21.56 16.63 -20.98
C ASP A 170 20.27 16.78 -21.83
N THR A 171 19.26 17.36 -21.18
CA THR A 171 18.15 18.20 -21.70
C THR A 171 16.93 17.56 -22.40
N THR A 172 15.75 17.60 -21.75
CA THR A 172 14.58 18.44 -22.15
C THR A 172 13.31 18.18 -21.30
N GLN A 173 12.96 19.17 -20.46
CA GLN A 173 11.64 19.75 -20.10
C GLN A 173 10.32 18.93 -19.92
N PRO A 174 9.35 19.47 -19.13
CA PRO A 174 8.47 18.72 -18.24
C PRO A 174 7.18 18.23 -18.88
N LYS A 175 6.72 17.02 -18.49
CA LYS A 175 5.38 16.52 -18.80
C LYS A 175 4.54 16.40 -17.53
N GLU A 176 3.32 16.89 -17.66
CA GLU A 176 2.25 16.99 -16.68
C GLU A 176 1.96 15.64 -15.99
N GLN A 177 1.76 15.68 -14.68
CA GLN A 177 1.35 14.53 -13.87
C GLN A 177 -0.13 14.21 -14.15
N GLU A 178 -0.38 13.30 -15.09
CA GLU A 178 -1.66 12.60 -15.19
C GLU A 178 -1.79 11.56 -14.07
N ARG A 179 -3.00 11.49 -13.48
CA ARG A 179 -3.37 10.57 -12.40
C ARG A 179 -3.31 9.12 -12.91
N THR A 180 -2.26 8.39 -12.54
CA THR A 180 -2.09 7.00 -12.96
C THR A 180 -3.02 6.06 -12.20
N LEU A 181 -3.91 5.43 -12.94
CA LEU A 181 -4.83 4.40 -12.48
C LEU A 181 -4.09 3.05 -12.38
N VAL A 182 -4.06 2.47 -11.18
CA VAL A 182 -3.39 1.18 -10.90
C VAL A 182 -4.03 0.05 -11.71
N GLN A 183 -3.19 -0.67 -12.45
CA GLN A 183 -3.50 -1.86 -13.21
C GLN A 183 -3.68 -3.06 -12.25
N LEU A 184 -4.83 -3.75 -12.34
CA LEU A 184 -5.11 -4.93 -11.52
C LEU A 184 -4.24 -6.11 -12.01
N VAL A 185 -3.22 -6.46 -11.22
CA VAL A 185 -2.37 -7.63 -11.44
C VAL A 185 -3.17 -8.90 -11.17
N GLU A 186 -3.16 -9.82 -12.15
CA GLU A 186 -3.79 -11.14 -12.06
C GLU A 186 -3.23 -11.94 -10.89
N LEU A 187 -4.09 -12.65 -10.17
CA LEU A 187 -3.62 -13.63 -9.21
C LEU A 187 -3.04 -14.84 -9.97
N PRO A 188 -1.74 -15.18 -9.80
CA PRO A 188 -1.18 -16.38 -10.40
C PRO A 188 -1.79 -17.64 -9.77
N ARG A 189 -1.98 -18.69 -10.57
CA ARG A 189 -2.45 -20.02 -10.12
C ARG A 189 -1.67 -20.57 -8.91
N ARG A 190 -0.40 -20.22 -8.78
CA ARG A 190 0.46 -20.63 -7.65
C ARG A 190 0.16 -19.78 -6.43
N GLY A 191 -0.42 -20.40 -5.39
CA GLY A 191 -0.74 -19.75 -4.11
C GLY A 191 -2.22 -19.42 -3.92
N PHE A 192 -3.08 -19.67 -4.92
CA PHE A 192 -4.53 -19.47 -4.80
C PHE A 192 -5.14 -20.38 -3.71
N ASN A 193 -5.84 -19.78 -2.75
CA ASN A 193 -6.51 -20.48 -1.67
C ASN A 193 -7.80 -19.75 -1.28
N LYS A 194 -8.70 -20.43 -0.54
CA LYS A 194 -9.99 -19.87 -0.13
C LYS A 194 -9.86 -18.60 0.73
N THR A 195 -8.76 -18.44 1.46
CA THR A 195 -8.47 -17.24 2.25
C THR A 195 -8.21 -16.03 1.35
N ILE A 196 -7.44 -16.20 0.27
CA ILE A 196 -7.19 -15.15 -0.73
C ILE A 196 -8.47 -14.82 -1.51
N LEU A 197 -9.22 -15.84 -1.94
CA LEU A 197 -10.50 -15.68 -2.61
C LEU A 197 -11.50 -14.89 -1.74
N SER A 198 -11.63 -15.23 -0.47
CA SER A 198 -12.50 -14.51 0.49
C SER A 198 -12.10 -13.05 0.65
N LYS A 199 -10.78 -12.77 0.74
CA LYS A 199 -10.25 -11.40 0.82
C LYS A 199 -10.60 -10.59 -0.44
N ARG A 200 -10.48 -11.18 -1.62
CA ARG A 200 -10.85 -10.52 -2.90
C ARG A 200 -12.35 -10.33 -3.06
N MET A 201 -13.17 -11.33 -2.73
CA MET A 201 -14.63 -11.20 -2.72
C MET A 201 -15.07 -10.06 -1.79
N LEU A 202 -14.50 -9.97 -0.59
CA LEU A 202 -14.81 -8.91 0.36
C LEU A 202 -14.43 -7.51 -0.19
N GLN A 203 -13.32 -7.40 -0.92
CA GLN A 203 -12.91 -6.15 -1.55
C GLN A 203 -13.91 -5.69 -2.62
N TRP A 204 -14.30 -6.57 -3.54
CA TRP A 204 -15.26 -6.25 -4.60
C TRP A 204 -16.65 -5.94 -4.03
N LYS A 205 -17.10 -6.69 -3.01
CA LYS A 205 -18.34 -6.40 -2.29
C LYS A 205 -18.32 -5.01 -1.64
N ARG A 206 -17.18 -4.57 -1.10
CA ARG A 206 -17.00 -3.22 -0.53
C ARG A 206 -16.91 -2.10 -1.59
N MET A 207 -16.60 -2.44 -2.84
CA MET A 207 -16.72 -1.52 -3.98
C MET A 207 -18.17 -1.36 -4.45
N GLY A 208 -19.11 -2.12 -3.88
CA GLY A 208 -20.50 -2.15 -4.30
C GLY A 208 -20.77 -3.08 -5.49
N ILE A 209 -19.77 -3.86 -5.91
CA ILE A 209 -19.91 -4.84 -6.99
C ILE A 209 -20.69 -6.04 -6.48
N ASP A 210 -21.68 -6.48 -7.26
CA ASP A 210 -22.38 -7.73 -7.05
C ASP A 210 -21.47 -8.90 -7.41
N ILE A 211 -21.14 -9.70 -6.40
CA ILE A 211 -20.21 -10.84 -6.48
C ILE A 211 -20.93 -12.19 -6.33
N SER A 212 -22.24 -12.23 -6.54
CA SER A 212 -23.05 -13.45 -6.41
C SER A 212 -22.50 -14.61 -7.26
N ASP A 213 -21.92 -14.30 -8.42
CA ASP A 213 -21.32 -15.29 -9.33
C ASP A 213 -20.05 -15.97 -8.77
N LEU A 214 -19.45 -15.45 -7.69
CA LEU A 214 -18.29 -16.05 -7.00
C LEU A 214 -18.69 -17.00 -5.87
N GLU A 215 -19.95 -17.04 -5.44
CA GLU A 215 -20.40 -17.94 -4.37
C GLU A 215 -20.10 -19.43 -4.67
N PRO A 216 -20.26 -19.93 -5.92
CA PRO A 216 -19.90 -21.31 -6.26
C PRO A 216 -18.40 -21.61 -6.09
N ALA A 217 -17.52 -20.60 -6.26
CA ALA A 217 -16.08 -20.74 -6.07
C ALA A 217 -15.69 -20.97 -4.60
N MET A 218 -16.49 -20.47 -3.66
CA MET A 218 -16.32 -20.71 -2.23
C MET A 218 -16.82 -22.08 -1.79
N ALA A 219 -17.93 -22.53 -2.41
CA ALA A 219 -18.60 -23.79 -2.09
C ALA A 219 -17.84 -25.03 -2.61
N THR A 220 -17.13 -24.93 -3.74
CA THR A 220 -16.36 -26.06 -4.28
C THR A 220 -15.11 -26.37 -3.45
N GLU A 221 -14.79 -27.65 -3.30
CA GLU A 221 -13.53 -28.12 -2.68
C GLU A 221 -12.38 -28.23 -3.69
N ASP A 222 -12.72 -28.29 -4.98
CA ASP A 222 -11.78 -28.32 -6.10
C ASP A 222 -11.23 -26.91 -6.36
N MET A 223 -9.96 -26.71 -5.99
CA MET A 223 -9.29 -25.41 -6.09
C MET A 223 -9.04 -24.96 -7.52
N ASP A 224 -8.90 -25.89 -8.48
CA ASP A 224 -8.73 -25.55 -9.90
C ASP A 224 -10.04 -25.03 -10.49
N LYS A 225 -11.16 -25.64 -10.11
CA LYS A 225 -12.50 -25.14 -10.45
C LYS A 225 -12.80 -23.80 -9.77
N ALA A 226 -12.44 -23.64 -8.50
CA ALA A 226 -12.58 -22.36 -7.79
C ALA A 226 -11.78 -21.24 -8.46
N HIS A 227 -10.55 -21.53 -8.89
CA HIS A 227 -9.72 -20.58 -9.62
C HIS A 227 -10.32 -20.23 -10.98
N GLY A 228 -10.89 -21.21 -11.69
CA GLY A 228 -11.58 -20.98 -12.97
C GLY A 228 -12.71 -19.95 -12.83
N ILE A 229 -13.63 -20.20 -11.90
CA ILE A 229 -14.75 -19.29 -11.60
C ILE A 229 -14.23 -17.92 -11.16
N TYR A 230 -13.21 -17.88 -10.29
CA TYR A 230 -12.58 -16.63 -9.88
C TYR A 230 -12.04 -15.82 -11.07
N SER A 231 -11.33 -16.47 -12.00
CA SER A 231 -10.68 -15.79 -13.13
C SER A 231 -11.70 -15.19 -14.10
N GLU A 232 -12.80 -15.91 -14.34
CA GLU A 232 -13.91 -15.41 -15.16
C GLU A 232 -14.52 -14.15 -14.54
N VAL A 233 -14.82 -14.18 -13.24
CA VAL A 233 -15.40 -13.02 -12.56
C VAL A 233 -14.39 -11.88 -12.41
N GLU A 234 -13.11 -12.16 -12.18
CA GLU A 234 -12.03 -11.15 -12.15
C GLU A 234 -11.95 -10.39 -13.47
N SER A 235 -12.08 -11.09 -14.61
CA SER A 235 -12.08 -10.47 -15.93
C SER A 235 -13.24 -9.49 -16.11
N LEU A 236 -14.44 -9.85 -15.63
CA LEU A 236 -15.61 -8.97 -15.65
C LEU A 236 -15.45 -7.77 -14.72
N VAL A 237 -14.87 -7.98 -13.54
CA VAL A 237 -14.58 -6.89 -12.59
C VAL A 237 -13.57 -5.90 -13.17
N LYS A 238 -12.52 -6.37 -13.87
CA LYS A 238 -11.58 -5.47 -14.57
C LYS A 238 -12.31 -4.58 -15.58
N VAL A 239 -13.14 -5.19 -16.42
CA VAL A 239 -13.95 -4.43 -17.40
C VAL A 239 -14.89 -3.45 -16.71
N ALA A 240 -15.54 -3.85 -15.62
CA ALA A 240 -16.41 -2.97 -14.84
C ALA A 240 -15.65 -1.76 -14.27
N VAL A 241 -14.45 -1.98 -13.72
CA VAL A 241 -13.60 -0.90 -13.21
C VAL A 241 -13.17 0.06 -14.32
N ASP A 242 -12.80 -0.47 -15.49
CA ASP A 242 -12.43 0.35 -16.65
C ASP A 242 -13.61 1.13 -17.21
N LEU A 243 -14.82 0.57 -17.22
CA LEU A 243 -16.03 1.29 -17.59
C LEU A 243 -16.38 2.40 -16.59
N CYS A 244 -16.22 2.17 -15.28
CA CYS A 244 -16.40 3.22 -14.27
C CYS A 244 -15.44 4.39 -14.51
N ARG A 245 -14.16 4.09 -14.80
CA ARG A 245 -13.16 5.10 -15.16
C ARG A 245 -13.55 5.86 -16.42
N LEU A 246 -14.06 5.16 -17.43
CA LEU A 246 -14.49 5.78 -18.69
C LEU A 246 -15.73 6.67 -18.50
N VAL A 247 -16.70 6.25 -17.68
CA VAL A 247 -17.87 7.07 -17.29
C VAL A 247 -17.43 8.32 -16.54
N ASP A 248 -16.45 8.21 -15.64
CA ASP A 248 -15.88 9.33 -14.90
C ASP A 248 -15.07 10.28 -15.80
N ALA A 249 -14.30 9.74 -16.75
CA ALA A 249 -13.56 10.54 -17.72
C ALA A 249 -14.49 11.25 -18.71
N SER A 250 -15.66 10.66 -18.99
CA SER A 250 -16.66 11.18 -19.93
C SER A 250 -17.75 12.01 -19.24
N ARG A 251 -17.45 12.57 -18.06
CA ARG A 251 -18.41 13.32 -17.23
C ARG A 251 -19.09 14.48 -17.96
N ASP A 252 -18.40 15.12 -18.88
CA ASP A 252 -18.90 16.27 -19.63
C ASP A 252 -19.86 15.89 -20.76
N LYS A 253 -19.81 14.62 -21.21
CA LYS A 253 -20.67 14.09 -22.28
C LYS A 253 -21.94 13.39 -21.76
N LEU A 254 -21.95 13.05 -20.46
CA LEU A 254 -23.01 12.29 -19.80
C LEU A 254 -23.75 13.15 -18.77
N THR A 255 -25.07 13.07 -18.75
CA THR A 255 -25.88 13.69 -17.68
C THR A 255 -25.64 12.99 -16.34
N VAL A 256 -25.94 13.70 -15.23
CA VAL A 256 -25.82 13.14 -13.87
C VAL A 256 -26.60 11.82 -13.75
N THR A 257 -27.82 11.79 -14.27
CA THR A 257 -28.70 10.61 -14.24
C THR A 257 -28.18 9.46 -15.09
N GLU A 258 -27.65 9.72 -16.29
CA GLU A 258 -27.03 8.68 -17.13
C GLU A 258 -25.82 8.05 -16.44
N ARG A 259 -24.98 8.87 -15.78
CA ARG A 259 -23.83 8.36 -15.02
C ARG A 259 -24.25 7.51 -13.84
N GLU A 260 -25.26 7.93 -13.08
CA GLU A 260 -25.75 7.16 -11.93
C GLU A 260 -26.34 5.81 -12.36
N ILE A 261 -27.15 5.79 -13.42
CA ILE A 261 -27.73 4.57 -13.97
C ILE A 261 -26.65 3.64 -14.52
N MET A 262 -25.68 4.16 -15.27
CA MET A 262 -24.56 3.36 -15.80
C MET A 262 -23.69 2.82 -14.68
N THR A 263 -23.34 3.64 -13.69
CA THR A 263 -22.52 3.21 -12.55
C THR A 263 -23.22 2.10 -11.76
N PHE A 264 -24.53 2.25 -11.50
CA PHE A 264 -25.32 1.21 -10.85
C PHE A 264 -25.34 -0.10 -11.67
N LYS A 265 -25.56 -0.02 -12.99
CA LYS A 265 -25.53 -1.19 -13.86
C LYS A 265 -24.15 -1.83 -13.98
N ILE A 266 -23.07 -1.05 -13.97
CA ILE A 266 -21.69 -1.57 -14.01
C ILE A 266 -21.38 -2.39 -12.74
N MET A 267 -21.96 -2.02 -11.59
CA MET A 267 -21.83 -2.80 -10.36
C MET A 267 -22.53 -4.16 -10.44
N GLN A 268 -23.49 -4.33 -11.35
CA GLN A 268 -24.12 -5.62 -11.65
C GLN A 268 -23.34 -6.30 -12.78
N LEU A 269 -22.46 -7.24 -12.45
CA LEU A 269 -21.53 -7.83 -13.44
C LEU A 269 -22.24 -8.44 -14.66
N SER A 270 -23.47 -8.93 -14.50
CA SER A 270 -24.34 -9.44 -15.57
C SER A 270 -24.71 -8.39 -16.64
N SER A 271 -24.65 -7.10 -16.31
CA SER A 271 -25.03 -5.98 -17.19
C SER A 271 -23.83 -5.26 -17.81
N VAL A 272 -22.60 -5.66 -17.48
CA VAL A 272 -21.35 -4.97 -17.89
C VAL A 272 -21.22 -4.87 -19.42
N SER A 273 -21.56 -5.94 -20.15
CA SER A 273 -21.50 -5.95 -21.63
C SER A 273 -22.52 -5.00 -22.28
N GLU A 274 -23.74 -4.91 -21.74
CA GLU A 274 -24.77 -3.98 -22.22
C GLU A 274 -24.34 -2.53 -21.98
N VAL A 275 -23.80 -2.22 -20.79
CA VAL A 275 -23.35 -0.87 -20.47
C VAL A 275 -22.16 -0.45 -21.33
N LYS A 276 -21.23 -1.38 -21.60
CA LYS A 276 -20.10 -1.12 -22.51
C LYS A 276 -20.59 -0.66 -23.89
N GLN A 277 -21.47 -1.44 -24.51
CA GLN A 277 -22.00 -1.12 -25.84
C GLN A 277 -22.73 0.22 -25.85
N ARG A 278 -23.59 0.47 -24.84
CA ARG A 278 -24.33 1.72 -24.72
C ARG A 278 -23.42 2.93 -24.51
N LEU A 279 -22.35 2.78 -23.75
CA LEU A 279 -21.37 3.85 -23.52
C LEU A 279 -20.59 4.15 -24.81
N GLU A 280 -20.19 3.13 -25.56
CA GLU A 280 -19.54 3.29 -26.87
C GLU A 280 -20.45 4.03 -27.87
N GLU A 281 -21.74 3.69 -27.94
CA GLU A 281 -22.72 4.37 -28.80
C GLU A 281 -22.88 5.86 -28.45
N ILE A 282 -22.95 6.19 -27.15
CA ILE A 282 -23.08 7.57 -26.68
C ILE A 282 -21.82 8.39 -26.98
N LEU A 283 -20.64 7.78 -26.80
CA LEU A 283 -19.36 8.42 -27.10
C LEU A 283 -19.11 8.59 -28.60
N ALA A 284 -19.66 7.71 -29.44
CA ALA A 284 -19.58 7.83 -30.90
C ALA A 284 -20.54 8.87 -31.49
N THR A 285 -21.64 9.16 -30.80
CA THR A 285 -22.70 10.07 -31.29
C THR A 285 -22.52 11.52 -30.80
N ARG A 286 -21.61 11.78 -29.84
CA ARG A 286 -21.38 13.09 -29.20
C ARG A 286 -19.91 13.45 -29.08
#